data_AF-A0A976E8D3-F1
#
_entry.id   AF-A0A976E8D3-F1
#
_cell.length_a   1.000
_cell.length_b   1.000
_cell.length_c   1.000
_cell.angle_alpha   90.00
_cell.angle_beta   90.00
_cell.angle_gamma   90.00
#
_symmetry.space_group_name_H-M   'P 1'
#
loop_
_entity.id
_entity.type
_entity.pdbx_description
1 polymer ?
#
loop_
_entity_poly.entity_id
_entity_poly.type
_entity_poly.pdbx_seq_one_letter_code
_entity_poly.pdbx_strand_id
1 'polypeptide(L)' 'MSAMPAPLSQACAVRLIDRRTGQTHRINGSPLVLFTKFPEEAVAELLSGRDAAVWEARVEPIGAAPRKTEGRK' A
#
# COMPACT_ATOMS: atom_id res chain seq x y z
N MET A 1 -36.01 0.18 -5.68
CA MET A 1 -34.69 0.61 -6.17
C MET A 1 -33.66 -0.21 -5.40
N SER A 2 -33.12 -1.28 -5.99
CA SER A 2 -32.13 -2.11 -5.33
C SER A 2 -30.80 -1.35 -5.27
N ALA A 3 -30.32 -1.07 -4.06
CA ALA A 3 -28.98 -0.56 -3.86
C ALA A 3 -27.99 -1.64 -4.33
N MET A 4 -27.23 -1.36 -5.39
CA MET A 4 -26.11 -2.20 -5.76
C MET A 4 -25.11 -2.19 -4.59
N PRO A 5 -24.60 -3.35 -4.13
CA PRO A 5 -23.58 -3.36 -3.10
C PRO A 5 -22.39 -2.55 -3.60
N ALA A 6 -21.99 -1.53 -2.83
CA ALA A 6 -20.77 -0.80 -3.10
C ALA A 6 -19.62 -1.83 -3.21
N PRO A 7 -18.71 -1.67 -4.17
CA PRO A 7 -17.58 -2.58 -4.31
C PRO A 7 -16.86 -2.65 -2.95
N LEU A 8 -16.69 -3.86 -2.42
CA LEU A 8 -15.96 -4.08 -1.17
C LEU A 8 -14.58 -3.44 -1.32
N SER A 9 -14.24 -2.46 -0.46
CA SER A 9 -12.92 -1.83 -0.46
C SER A 9 -11.86 -2.92 -0.39
N GLN A 10 -11.05 -3.01 -1.44
CA GLN A 10 -10.04 -4.03 -1.58
C GLN A 10 -9.00 -3.89 -0.46
N ALA A 11 -8.63 -5.00 0.18
CA ALA A 11 -7.55 -4.99 1.16
C ALA A 11 -6.22 -4.71 0.45
N CYS A 12 -5.34 -3.96 1.09
CA CYS A 12 -4.02 -3.61 0.61
C CYS A 12 -2.96 -3.94 1.67
N ALA A 13 -1.77 -4.32 1.21
CA ALA A 13 -0.55 -4.33 2.01
C ALA A 13 0.17 -3.00 1.81
N VAL A 14 0.52 -2.32 2.90
CA VAL A 14 1.32 -1.09 2.89
C VAL A 14 2.65 -1.35 3.54
N ARG A 15 3.74 -1.09 2.81
CA ARG A 15 5.12 -1.37 3.24
C ARG A 15 5.91 -0.08 3.27
N LEU A 16 6.72 0.10 4.30
CA LEU A 16 7.69 1.20 4.35
C LEU A 16 9.00 0.74 3.69
N ILE A 17 9.49 1.49 2.71
CA ILE A 17 10.68 1.18 1.91
C ILE A 17 11.74 2.26 2.16
N ASP A 18 12.97 1.84 2.44
CA ASP A 18 14.13 2.74 2.46
C ASP A 18 14.57 3.01 1.01
N ARG A 19 14.45 4.25 0.55
CA ARG A 19 14.83 4.68 -0.81
C ARG A 19 16.31 4.47 -1.10
N ARG A 20 17.18 4.53 -0.10
CA ARG A 20 18.63 4.40 -0.27
C ARG A 20 19.04 2.96 -0.58
N THR A 21 18.31 1.99 -0.05
CA THR A 21 18.63 0.55 -0.20
C THR A 21 17.61 -0.21 -1.05
N GLY A 22 16.44 0.38 -1.30
CA GLY A 22 15.30 -0.27 -1.95
C GLY A 22 14.61 -1.34 -1.09
N GLN A 23 15.02 -1.53 0.16
CA GLN A 23 14.53 -2.61 1.01
C GLN A 23 13.35 -2.18 1.89
N THR A 24 12.49 -3.14 2.23
CA THR A 24 11.44 -2.94 3.24
C THR A 24 12.07 -2.73 4.61
N HIS A 25 11.60 -1.69 5.29
CA HIS A 25 11.95 -1.43 6.67
C HIS A 25 11.61 -2.63 7.56
N ARG A 26 12.54 -2.99 8.44
CA ARG A 26 12.37 -4.11 9.37
C ARG A 26 12.49 -3.61 10.80
N ILE A 27 11.62 -4.11 11.67
CA ILE A 27 11.68 -3.87 13.12
C ILE A 27 12.06 -5.22 13.76
N ASN A 28 13.18 -5.26 14.47
CA ASN A 28 13.72 -6.49 15.07
C ASN A 28 13.84 -7.66 14.07
N GLY A 29 14.22 -7.36 12.83
CA GLY A 29 14.35 -8.36 11.75
C GLY A 29 13.07 -8.69 10.98
N SER A 30 11.90 -8.32 11.49
CA SER A 30 10.61 -8.56 10.84
C SER A 30 10.20 -7.40 9.93
N PRO A 31 9.74 -7.66 8.69
CA PRO A 31 9.30 -6.60 7.78
C PRO A 31 8.06 -5.88 8.33
N LEU A 32 8.08 -4.55 8.30
CA LEU A 32 6.93 -3.74 8.66
C LEU A 32 5.94 -3.72 7.49
N VAL A 33 4.78 -4.36 7.70
CA VAL A 33 3.67 -4.41 6.74
C VAL A 33 2.36 -4.11 7.46
N LEU A 34 1.61 -3.12 6.99
CA LEU A 34 0.24 -2.85 7.43
C LEU A 34 -0.76 -3.46 6.44
N PHE A 35 -1.77 -4.16 6.94
CA PHE A 35 -2.89 -4.65 6.14
C PHE A 35 -4.11 -3.79 6.42
N THR A 36 -4.68 -3.16 5.39
CA THR A 36 -5.75 -2.16 5.56
C THR A 36 -6.69 -2.11 4.35
N LYS A 37 -7.90 -1.60 4.55
CA LYS A 37 -8.81 -1.18 3.47
C LYS A 37 -8.72 0.32 3.16
N PHE A 38 -7.94 1.06 3.95
CA PHE A 38 -7.73 2.50 3.87
C PHE A 38 -6.23 2.78 3.66
N PRO A 39 -5.71 2.55 2.44
CA PRO A 39 -4.27 2.64 2.18
C PRO A 39 -3.71 4.05 2.36
N GLU A 40 -4.49 5.10 2.07
CA GLU A 40 -4.01 6.48 2.19
C GLU A 40 -3.76 6.90 3.65
N GLU A 41 -4.66 6.53 4.56
CA GLU A 41 -4.48 6.76 6.00
C GLU A 41 -3.24 6.03 6.52
N ALA A 42 -3.07 4.75 6.18
CA ALA A 42 -1.92 3.97 6.58
C ALA A 42 -0.60 4.51 6.00
N VAL A 43 -0.62 5.06 4.78
CA VAL A 43 0.54 5.75 4.19
C VAL A 43 0.89 7.00 4.98
N ALA A 44 -0.11 7.83 5.32
CA ALA A 44 0.11 9.05 6.11
C ALA A 44 0.69 8.72 7.49
N GLU A 45 0.17 7.70 8.17
CA GLU A 45 0.69 7.22 9.46
C GLU A 45 2.13 6.69 9.34
N LEU A 46 2.40 5.87 8.33
CA LEU A 46 3.74 5.31 8.11
C LEU A 46 4.78 6.36 7.71
N LEU A 47 4.38 7.48 7.09
CA LEU A 47 5.31 8.54 6.70
C LEU A 47 5.36 9.70 7.71
N SER A 48 4.42 9.75 8.66
CA SER A 48 4.38 10.79 9.68
C SER A 48 5.70 10.87 10.46
N GLY A 49 6.29 12.07 10.50
CA GLY A 49 7.57 12.34 11.17
C GLY A 49 8.80 11.73 10.48
N ARG A 50 8.68 11.20 9.26
CA ARG A 50 9.79 10.59 8.51
C ARG A 50 10.23 11.48 7.36
N ASP A 51 11.53 11.44 7.05
CA ASP A 51 12.09 12.13 5.89
C ASP A 51 11.68 11.43 4.58
N ALA A 52 10.95 12.14 3.72
CA ALA A 52 10.48 11.65 2.42
C ALA A 52 11.62 11.39 1.40
N ALA A 53 12.80 11.99 1.59
CA ALA A 53 13.98 11.69 0.78
C ALA A 53 14.56 10.30 1.11
N VAL A 54 14.31 9.79 2.33
CA VAL A 54 14.78 8.48 2.79
C VAL A 54 13.69 7.43 2.71
N TRP A 55 12.44 7.79 2.97
CA TRP A 55 11.34 6.84 3.14
C TRP A 55 10.27 6.97 2.06
N GLU A 56 9.75 5.82 1.64
CA GLU A 56 8.63 5.68 0.70
C GLU A 56 7.64 4.66 1.25
N ALA A 57 6.34 4.91 1.12
CA ALA A 57 5.33 3.89 1.38
C ALA A 57 4.88 3.27 0.05
N ARG A 58 4.87 1.94 -0.03
CA ARG A 58 4.36 1.19 -1.18
C ARG A 58 3.07 0.47 -0.83
N VAL A 59 2.08 0.63 -1.69
CA VAL A 59 0.75 0.02 -1.56
C VAL A 59 0.62 -1.09 -2.59
N GLU A 60 0.36 -2.31 -2.12
CA GLU A 60 0.15 -3.49 -2.95
C GLU A 60 -1.28 -4.02 -2.69
N PRO A 61 -2.20 -3.94 -3.68
CA PRO A 61 -3.54 -4.47 -3.53
C PRO A 61 -3.52 -6.00 -3.37
N ILE A 62 -4.30 -6.52 -2.41
CA ILE A 62 -4.39 -7.95 -2.11
C ILE A 62 -5.59 -8.53 -2.84
N GLY A 63 -5.39 -9.64 -3.56
CA GLY A 63 -6.47 -10.39 -4.19
C GLY A 63 -7.03 -9.80 -5.48
N ALA A 64 -6.51 -8.68 -6.00
CA ALA A 64 -6.79 -8.30 -7.39
C ALA A 64 -5.87 -9.09 -8.30
N ALA A 65 -6.45 -9.83 -9.25
CA ALA A 65 -5.72 -10.17 -10.47
C ALA A 65 -5.19 -8.86 -11.07
N PRO A 66 -3.97 -8.81 -11.62
CA PRO A 66 -3.48 -7.61 -12.28
C PRO A 66 -4.51 -7.21 -13.34
N ARG A 67 -5.18 -6.06 -13.14
CA ARG A 67 -5.93 -5.45 -14.23
C ARG A 67 -4.89 -5.16 -15.30
N LYS A 68 -4.84 -6.01 -16.33
CA LYS A 68 -4.15 -5.65 -17.57
C LYS A 68 -4.83 -4.36 -18.02
N THR A 69 -4.15 -3.24 -17.90
CA THR A 69 -4.48 -2.06 -18.68
C THR A 69 -4.18 -2.42 -20.13
N GLU A 70 -5.14 -3.08 -20.77
CA GLU A 70 -5.10 -3.35 -22.20
C GLU A 70 -5.22 -2.00 -22.90
N GLY A 71 -4.12 -1.57 -23.50
CA GLY A 71 -4.05 -0.36 -24.30
C GLY A 71 -5.06 -0.45 -25.43
N ARG A 72 -6.03 0.47 -25.42
CA ARG A 72 -6.91 0.73 -26.55
C ARG A 72 -6.04 1.22 -27.71
N LYS A 73 -5.89 0.39 -28.75
CA LYS A 73 -5.40 0.81 -30.08
C LYS A 73 -6.43 1.70 -30.76
#